data_AF-A0A654C4Q6-F1
#
_entry.id   AF-A0A654C4Q6-F1
#
_cell.length_a   1.000
_cell.length_b   1.000
_cell.length_c   1.000
_cell.angle_alpha   90.00
_cell.angle_beta   90.00
_cell.angle_gamma   90.00
#
_symmetry.space_group_name_H-M   'P 1'
#
loop_
_entity.id
_entity.type
_entity.pdbx_description
1 polymer ?
#
loop_
_entity_poly.entity_id
_entity_poly.type
_entity_poly.pdbx_seq_one_letter_code
_entity_poly.pdbx_strand_id
1 'polypeptide(L)'
;MNIPEQEIYISCVKTDGNDLELRLITDYHPGAEPTAHSIFLSTPKNTAELIRFVEDCKIKNDYLYIYQKENRLVLETEHGEYLEVEFSSIKSSERSLDTAELKEIMERTYSWYLSENEHSRLLQSRIHEALKILTETQRRVSIKSETHEKGSTASTLYSQQAALISRVIKVLET
;
A
#
# COMPACT_ATOMS: atom_id res chain seq x y z
N MET A 1 -13.92 18.80 20.74
CA MET A 1 -13.88 19.31 19.35
C MET A 1 -13.07 18.29 18.59
N ASN A 2 -13.65 17.58 17.64
CA ASN A 2 -13.08 16.32 17.18
C ASN A 2 -12.31 16.56 15.88
N ILE A 3 -11.00 16.74 16.03
CA ILE A 3 -10.06 16.39 14.96
C ILE A 3 -10.08 14.86 14.88
N PRO A 4 -10.08 14.24 13.69
CA PRO A 4 -10.06 12.79 13.58
C PRO A 4 -8.83 12.21 14.30
N GLU A 5 -9.04 11.34 15.27
CA GLU A 5 -7.98 10.58 15.96
C GLU A 5 -7.60 9.32 15.14
N GLN A 6 -7.50 9.47 13.82
CA GLN A 6 -7.21 8.38 12.89
C GLN A 6 -6.03 8.77 12.02
N GLU A 7 -5.36 7.77 11.46
CA GLU A 7 -4.37 7.95 10.40
C GLU A 7 -5.07 8.62 9.21
N ILE A 8 -4.48 9.71 8.73
CA ILE A 8 -5.08 10.54 7.69
C ILE A 8 -4.01 11.04 6.72
N TYR A 9 -4.44 11.36 5.51
CA TYR A 9 -3.64 11.98 4.46
C TYR A 9 -4.09 13.41 4.20
N ILE A 10 -3.15 14.26 3.80
CA ILE A 10 -3.48 15.59 3.29
C ILE A 10 -3.92 15.47 1.83
N SER A 11 -5.17 15.83 1.59
CA SER A 11 -5.71 15.99 0.23
C SER A 11 -5.36 17.36 -0.33
N CYS A 12 -5.55 18.41 0.46
CA CYS A 12 -5.43 19.78 -0.05
C CYS A 12 -5.16 20.76 1.08
N VAL A 13 -4.40 21.80 0.77
CA VAL A 13 -4.25 22.99 1.61
C VAL A 13 -4.70 24.21 0.83
N LYS A 14 -5.51 25.07 1.45
CA LYS A 14 -6.01 26.32 0.85
C LYS A 14 -5.87 27.45 1.85
N THR A 15 -5.44 28.60 1.37
CA THR A 15 -5.41 29.85 2.15
C THR A 15 -6.57 30.75 1.71
N ASP A 16 -7.30 31.31 2.67
CA ASP A 16 -8.28 32.37 2.43
C ASP A 16 -7.99 33.54 3.39
N GLY A 17 -7.35 34.58 2.87
CA GLY A 17 -6.85 35.69 3.69
C GLY A 17 -5.86 35.21 4.76
N ASN A 18 -6.24 35.35 6.03
CA ASN A 18 -5.45 34.90 7.17
C ASN A 18 -5.85 33.51 7.69
N ASP A 19 -6.83 32.87 7.06
CA ASP A 19 -7.31 31.55 7.46
C ASP A 19 -6.70 30.49 6.54
N LEU A 20 -6.51 29.28 7.08
CA LEU A 20 -6.01 28.11 6.37
C LEU A 20 -7.01 26.96 6.51
N GLU A 21 -7.40 26.37 5.39
CA GLU A 21 -8.11 25.10 5.34
C GLU A 21 -7.14 23.96 5.00
N LEU A 22 -7.13 22.94 5.86
CA LEU A 22 -6.50 21.65 5.60
C LEU A 22 -7.62 20.65 5.31
N ARG A 23 -7.61 20.04 4.13
CA ARG A 23 -8.50 18.93 3.76
C ARG A 23 -7.77 17.61 3.90
N LEU A 24 -8.43 16.67 4.56
CA LEU A 24 -7.89 15.40 5.02
C LEU A 24 -8.74 14.26 4.48
N ILE A 25 -8.09 13.15 4.11
CA ILE A 25 -8.75 11.90 3.68
C ILE A 25 -8.25 10.76 4.57
N THR A 26 -9.14 9.91 5.03
CA THR A 26 -8.82 8.80 5.94
C THR A 26 -8.05 7.66 5.30
N ASP A 27 -8.40 7.26 4.08
CA ASP A 27 -7.72 6.17 3.40
C ASP A 27 -7.83 6.32 1.88
N TYR A 28 -6.84 5.81 1.15
CA TYR A 28 -6.89 5.65 -0.30
C TYR A 28 -7.06 4.18 -0.72
N HIS A 29 -6.98 3.21 0.20
CA HIS A 29 -6.96 1.77 -0.06
C HIS A 29 -8.17 1.26 -0.86
N PRO A 30 -7.99 0.35 -1.85
CA PRO A 30 -9.11 -0.24 -2.58
C PRO A 30 -9.98 -1.07 -1.64
N GLY A 31 -11.24 -0.68 -1.48
CA GLY A 31 -12.19 -1.36 -0.58
C GLY A 31 -12.37 -0.69 0.79
N ALA A 32 -11.60 0.36 1.10
CA ALA A 32 -11.97 1.28 2.17
C ALA A 32 -13.10 2.21 1.72
N GLU A 33 -13.89 2.72 2.66
CA GLU A 33 -14.84 3.81 2.42
C GLU A 33 -14.18 5.14 2.81
N PRO A 34 -13.52 5.85 1.87
CA PRO A 34 -12.80 7.08 2.19
C PRO A 34 -13.75 8.16 2.67
N THR A 35 -13.38 8.82 3.77
CA THR A 35 -14.10 9.97 4.32
C THR A 35 -13.21 11.21 4.27
N ALA A 36 -13.82 12.37 4.05
CA ALA A 36 -13.11 13.65 4.02
C ALA A 36 -13.43 14.50 5.24
N HIS A 37 -12.41 15.21 5.73
CA HIS A 37 -12.52 16.14 6.84
C HIS A 37 -11.81 17.43 6.49
N SER A 38 -12.35 18.57 6.94
CA SER A 38 -11.66 19.86 6.86
C SER A 38 -11.32 20.37 8.26
N ILE A 39 -10.09 20.84 8.44
CA ILE A 39 -9.65 21.64 9.59
C ILE A 39 -9.43 23.07 9.10
N PHE A 40 -10.11 24.03 9.72
CA PHE A 40 -9.95 25.45 9.47
C PHE A 40 -9.18 26.07 10.63
N LEU A 41 -8.02 26.65 10.35
CA LEU A 41 -7.18 27.38 11.29
C LEU A 41 -7.28 28.87 11.02
N SER A 42 -7.63 29.65 12.04
CA SER A 42 -7.60 31.11 11.93
C SER A 42 -6.27 31.69 12.38
N THR A 43 -5.71 32.58 11.55
CA THR A 43 -4.44 33.27 11.76
C THR A 43 -3.32 32.34 12.27
N PRO A 44 -3.03 31.21 11.59
CA PRO A 44 -1.96 30.32 12.02
C PRO A 44 -0.62 31.05 11.97
N LYS A 45 0.27 30.74 12.91
CA LYS A 45 1.67 31.17 12.89
C LYS A 45 2.46 30.28 11.93
N ASN A 46 3.51 30.82 11.33
CA ASN A 46 4.39 30.09 10.40
C ASN A 46 3.64 29.39 9.24
N THR A 47 2.60 30.03 8.70
CA THR A 47 1.74 29.45 7.64
C THR A 47 2.52 28.90 6.45
N ALA A 48 3.60 29.56 6.04
CA ALA A 48 4.44 29.10 4.93
C ALA A 48 5.15 27.77 5.23
N GLU A 49 5.60 27.57 6.46
CA GLU A 49 6.22 26.32 6.91
C GLU A 49 5.18 25.20 7.00
N LEU A 50 3.98 25.51 7.52
CA LEU A 50 2.86 24.57 7.54
C LEU A 50 2.47 24.12 6.13
N ILE A 51 2.29 25.05 5.20
CA ILE A 51 1.95 24.73 3.80
C ILE A 51 3.01 23.81 3.19
N ARG A 52 4.30 24.17 3.33
CA ARG A 52 5.39 23.34 2.81
C ARG A 52 5.37 21.94 3.42
N PHE A 53 5.22 21.84 4.74
CA PHE A 53 5.18 20.55 5.44
C PHE A 53 4.05 19.66 4.93
N VAL A 54 2.82 20.19 4.81
CA VAL A 54 1.67 19.38 4.37
C VAL A 54 1.72 19.07 2.87
N GLU A 55 2.28 19.95 2.04
CA GLU A 55 2.51 19.68 0.61
C GLU A 55 3.56 18.57 0.43
N ASP A 56 4.64 18.61 1.21
CA ASP A 56 5.66 17.55 1.21
C ASP A 56 5.06 16.20 1.62
N CYS A 57 4.25 16.18 2.69
CA CYS A 57 3.53 14.96 3.12
C CYS A 57 2.59 14.43 2.03
N LYS A 58 1.86 15.33 1.33
CA LYS A 58 1.00 14.94 0.21
C LYS A 58 1.79 14.30 -0.94
N ILE A 59 2.92 14.90 -1.31
CA ILE A 59 3.76 14.42 -2.42
C ILE A 59 4.38 13.06 -2.08
N LYS A 60 4.88 12.90 -0.86
CA LYS A 60 5.46 11.63 -0.39
C LYS A 60 4.43 10.56 -0.08
N ASN A 61 3.17 10.97 0.08
CA ASN A 61 2.06 10.14 0.54
C ASN A 61 2.28 9.60 1.96
N ASP A 62 2.73 10.47 2.85
CA ASP A 62 2.99 10.11 4.25
C ASP A 62 1.68 10.14 5.04
N TYR A 63 1.48 9.15 5.89
CA TYR A 63 0.42 9.20 6.90
C TYR A 63 0.71 10.27 7.96
N LEU A 64 -0.34 10.97 8.36
CA LEU A 64 -0.28 12.02 9.37
C LEU A 64 -1.17 11.69 10.58
N TYR A 65 -0.62 11.93 11.76
CA TYR A 65 -1.33 12.02 13.01
C TYR A 65 -1.54 13.50 13.32
N ILE A 66 -2.79 13.94 13.38
CA ILE A 66 -3.12 15.33 13.68
C ILE A 66 -3.89 15.39 14.99
N TYR A 67 -3.40 16.19 15.92
CA TYR A 67 -4.05 16.38 17.21
C TYR A 67 -3.89 17.82 17.69
N GLN A 68 -4.81 18.24 18.57
CA GLN A 68 -4.76 19.56 19.18
C GLN A 68 -4.15 19.49 20.57
N LYS A 69 -3.22 20.39 20.85
CA LYS A 69 -2.65 20.61 22.19
C LYS A 69 -2.79 22.09 22.54
N GLU A 70 -3.72 22.42 23.43
CA GLU A 70 -4.05 23.81 23.79
C GLU A 70 -4.41 24.64 22.53
N ASN A 71 -3.65 25.69 22.23
CA ASN A 71 -3.82 26.57 21.06
C ASN A 71 -2.86 26.20 19.91
N ARG A 72 -2.40 24.95 19.89
CA ARG A 72 -1.50 24.41 18.87
C ARG A 72 -2.11 23.22 18.16
N LEU A 73 -1.94 23.20 16.85
CA LEU A 73 -2.17 22.02 16.02
C LEU A 73 -0.82 21.32 15.89
N VAL A 74 -0.78 20.04 16.24
CA VAL A 74 0.38 19.20 16.03
C VAL A 74 0.10 18.28 14.86
N LEU A 75 1.02 18.24 13.91
CA LEU A 75 1.04 17.30 12.80
C LEU A 75 2.30 16.46 12.95
N GLU A 76 2.15 15.14 12.98
CA GLU A 76 3.26 14.20 13.09
C GLU A 76 3.14 13.15 11.98
N THR A 77 4.22 12.88 11.25
CA THR A 77 4.25 11.84 10.22
C THR A 77 4.53 10.47 10.84
N GLU A 78 4.21 9.40 10.12
CA GLU A 78 4.62 8.03 10.47
C GLU A 78 6.14 7.83 10.61
N HIS A 79 6.95 8.76 10.12
CA HIS A 79 8.40 8.76 10.20
C HIS A 79 8.96 9.54 11.40
N GLY A 80 8.09 10.13 12.23
CA GLY A 80 8.47 10.92 13.42
C GLY A 80 8.88 12.37 13.11
N GLU A 81 8.65 12.86 11.90
CA GLU A 81 8.75 14.28 11.59
C GLU A 81 7.51 14.98 12.14
N TYR A 82 7.66 16.12 12.83
CA TYR A 82 6.52 16.81 13.40
C TYR A 82 6.61 18.33 13.24
N LEU A 83 5.44 18.97 13.18
CA LEU A 83 5.27 20.40 13.14
C LEU A 83 4.18 20.84 14.12
N GLU A 84 4.50 21.82 14.97
CA GLU A 84 3.53 22.48 15.84
C GLU A 84 3.18 23.87 15.29
N VAL A 85 1.89 24.18 15.22
CA VAL A 85 1.39 25.45 14.69
C VAL A 85 0.43 26.10 15.66
N GLU A 86 0.79 27.29 16.14
CA GLU A 86 -0.11 28.12 16.94
C GLU A 86 -1.20 28.76 16.08
N PHE A 87 -2.43 28.83 16.60
CA PHE A 87 -3.57 29.44 15.93
C PHE A 87 -4.41 30.28 16.90
N SER A 88 -5.27 31.17 16.38
CA SER A 88 -6.20 31.94 17.22
C SER A 88 -7.50 31.19 17.47
N SER A 89 -8.01 30.48 16.46
CA SER A 89 -9.16 29.60 16.57
C SER A 89 -9.05 28.45 15.59
N ILE A 90 -9.73 27.35 15.89
CA ILE A 90 -9.79 26.16 15.05
C ILE A 90 -11.25 25.72 14.91
N LYS A 91 -11.61 25.22 13.72
CA LYS A 91 -12.88 24.52 13.47
C LYS A 91 -12.60 23.24 12.69
N SER A 92 -13.32 22.17 12.98
CA SER A 92 -13.25 20.91 12.24
C SER A 92 -14.65 20.50 11.79
N SER A 93 -14.74 19.92 10.61
CA SER A 93 -16.01 19.42 10.06
C SER A 93 -15.76 18.25 9.12
N GLU A 94 -16.62 17.24 9.20
CA GLU A 94 -16.78 16.25 8.13
C GLU A 94 -17.24 16.93 6.84
N ARG A 95 -16.73 16.48 5.71
CA ARG A 95 -17.08 16.97 4.38
C ARG A 95 -17.24 15.80 3.43
N SER A 96 -18.03 16.01 2.38
CA SER A 96 -18.00 15.11 1.24
C SER A 96 -16.68 15.28 0.47
N LEU A 97 -16.23 14.19 -0.13
CA LEU A 97 -15.14 14.21 -1.09
C LEU A 97 -15.49 15.12 -2.27
N ASP A 98 -14.55 15.96 -2.68
CA ASP A 98 -14.69 16.76 -3.89
C ASP A 98 -14.23 15.98 -5.14
N THR A 99 -14.45 16.58 -6.32
CA THR A 99 -14.11 15.95 -7.60
C THR A 99 -12.62 15.68 -7.76
N ALA A 100 -11.75 16.54 -7.22
CA ALA A 100 -10.30 16.35 -7.31
C ALA A 100 -9.85 15.20 -6.41
N GLU A 101 -10.41 15.12 -5.20
CA GLU A 101 -10.19 14.04 -4.23
C GLU A 101 -10.63 12.69 -4.80
N LEU A 102 -11.84 12.62 -5.36
CA LEU A 102 -12.34 11.40 -6.01
C LEU A 102 -11.46 10.98 -7.19
N LYS A 103 -11.02 11.93 -8.01
CA LYS A 103 -10.12 11.67 -9.13
C LYS A 103 -8.78 11.11 -8.63
N GLU A 104 -8.20 11.70 -7.60
CA GLU A 104 -6.94 11.25 -6.99
C GLU A 104 -7.09 9.83 -6.41
N ILE A 105 -8.19 9.53 -5.70
CA ILE A 105 -8.50 8.19 -5.20
C ILE A 105 -8.57 7.18 -6.36
N MET A 106 -9.27 7.53 -7.44
CA MET A 106 -9.40 6.66 -8.61
C MET A 106 -8.06 6.40 -9.30
N GLU A 107 -7.24 7.43 -9.50
CA GLU A 107 -5.92 7.31 -10.14
C GLU A 107 -4.97 6.43 -9.34
N ARG A 108 -4.97 6.57 -8.01
CA ARG A 108 -4.17 5.75 -7.10
C ARG A 108 -4.64 4.30 -7.08
N THR A 109 -5.94 4.09 -6.92
CA THR A 109 -6.56 2.75 -6.95
C THR A 109 -6.27 2.03 -8.26
N TYR A 110 -6.38 2.74 -9.38
CA TYR A 110 -6.08 2.18 -10.70
C TYR A 110 -4.59 1.83 -10.86
N SER A 111 -3.69 2.69 -10.39
CA SER A 111 -2.25 2.41 -10.41
C SER A 111 -1.89 1.17 -9.59
N TRP A 112 -2.50 1.00 -8.41
CA TRP A 112 -2.34 -0.23 -7.62
C TRP A 112 -2.86 -1.46 -8.35
N TYR A 113 -4.05 -1.40 -8.94
CA TYR A 113 -4.57 -2.50 -9.74
C TYR A 113 -3.61 -2.91 -10.87
N LEU A 114 -3.04 -1.94 -11.59
CA LEU A 114 -2.07 -2.21 -12.66
C LEU A 114 -0.81 -2.91 -12.13
N SER A 115 -0.26 -2.41 -11.02
CA SER A 115 0.92 -3.00 -10.38
C SER A 115 0.64 -4.43 -9.91
N GLU A 116 -0.45 -4.68 -9.19
CA GLU A 116 -0.84 -6.01 -8.71
C GLU A 116 -1.08 -6.98 -9.87
N ASN A 117 -1.72 -6.53 -10.94
CA ASN A 117 -1.94 -7.34 -12.13
C ASN A 117 -0.62 -7.70 -12.83
N GLU A 118 0.34 -6.77 -12.91
CA GLU A 118 1.67 -7.06 -13.44
C GLU A 118 2.45 -8.05 -12.56
N HIS A 119 2.42 -7.86 -11.24
CA HIS A 119 3.02 -8.78 -10.28
C HIS A 119 2.43 -10.19 -10.40
N SER A 120 1.10 -10.30 -10.51
CA SER A 120 0.39 -11.56 -10.71
C SER A 120 0.81 -12.24 -12.00
N ARG A 121 0.88 -11.50 -13.12
CA ARG A 121 1.36 -12.03 -14.41
C ARG A 121 2.79 -12.54 -14.33
N LEU A 122 3.68 -11.80 -13.69
CA LEU A 122 5.08 -12.20 -13.50
C LEU A 122 5.18 -13.47 -12.65
N LEU A 123 4.41 -13.54 -11.56
CA LEU A 123 4.38 -14.71 -10.69
C LEU A 123 3.87 -15.95 -11.45
N GLN A 124 2.77 -15.81 -12.21
CA GLN A 124 2.26 -16.88 -13.07
C GLN A 124 3.29 -17.35 -14.09
N SER A 125 4.02 -16.43 -14.72
CA SER A 125 5.09 -16.78 -15.66
C SER A 125 6.21 -17.58 -15.00
N ARG A 126 6.62 -17.21 -13.78
CA ARG A 126 7.64 -17.95 -13.01
C ARG A 126 7.15 -19.34 -12.59
N ILE A 127 5.89 -19.47 -12.19
CA ILE A 127 5.29 -20.78 -11.88
C ILE A 127 5.29 -21.66 -13.13
N HIS A 128 4.90 -21.12 -14.28
CA HIS A 128 4.90 -21.86 -15.54
C HIS A 128 6.30 -22.34 -15.94
N GLU A 129 7.33 -21.50 -15.78
CA GLU A 129 8.71 -21.89 -16.04
C GLU A 129 9.20 -22.98 -15.07
N ALA A 130 8.88 -22.87 -13.78
CA ALA A 130 9.19 -23.90 -12.79
C ALA A 130 8.52 -25.24 -13.15
N LEU A 131 7.24 -25.23 -13.54
CA LEU A 131 6.52 -26.41 -14.00
C LEU A 131 7.18 -27.06 -15.21
N LYS A 132 7.64 -26.26 -16.19
CA LYS A 132 8.37 -26.77 -17.37
C LYS A 132 9.67 -27.49 -16.96
N ILE A 133 10.45 -26.88 -16.07
CA ILE A 133 11.71 -27.46 -15.57
C ILE A 133 11.45 -28.75 -14.79
N LEU A 134 10.45 -28.75 -13.91
CA LEU A 134 10.08 -29.91 -13.10
C LEU A 134 9.57 -31.06 -13.96
N THR A 135 8.74 -30.78 -14.96
CA THR A 135 8.22 -31.79 -15.89
C THR A 135 9.35 -32.47 -16.67
N GLU A 136 10.29 -31.68 -17.21
CA GLU A 136 11.45 -32.24 -17.92
C GLU A 136 12.39 -32.99 -16.96
N THR A 137 12.56 -32.51 -15.74
CA THR A 137 13.37 -33.20 -14.72
C THR A 137 12.74 -34.53 -14.32
N GLN A 138 11.42 -34.56 -14.11
CA GLN A 138 10.66 -35.77 -13.83
C GLN A 138 10.85 -36.80 -14.93
N ARG A 139 10.71 -36.39 -16.20
CA ARG A 139 10.92 -37.25 -17.37
C ARG A 139 12.32 -37.86 -17.37
N ARG A 140 13.37 -37.06 -17.14
CA ARG A 140 14.77 -37.54 -17.09
C ARG A 140 15.01 -38.53 -15.96
N VAL A 141 14.44 -38.26 -14.77
CA VAL A 141 14.55 -39.14 -13.61
C VAL A 141 13.83 -40.48 -13.85
N SER A 142 12.64 -40.45 -14.45
CA SER A 142 11.90 -41.67 -14.81
C SER A 142 12.70 -42.54 -15.80
N ILE A 143 13.26 -41.94 -16.85
CA ILE A 143 14.12 -42.65 -17.81
C ILE A 143 15.32 -43.30 -17.09
N LYS A 144 16.00 -42.57 -16.20
CA LYS A 144 17.10 -43.13 -15.41
C LYS A 144 16.65 -44.30 -14.53
N SER A 145 15.48 -44.20 -13.90
CA SER A 145 14.92 -45.28 -13.08
C SER A 145 14.69 -46.56 -13.90
N GLU A 146 14.23 -46.43 -15.14
CA GLU A 146 13.98 -47.53 -16.08
C GLU A 146 15.25 -48.18 -16.62
N THR A 147 16.35 -47.43 -16.70
CA THR A 147 17.66 -47.97 -17.16
C THR A 147 18.38 -48.84 -16.12
N HIS A 148 17.94 -48.83 -14.87
CA HIS A 148 18.51 -49.66 -13.81
C HIS A 148 17.69 -50.94 -13.58
N GLU A 149 18.33 -51.99 -13.10
CA GLU A 149 17.64 -53.24 -12.73
C GLU A 149 16.54 -52.96 -11.71
N LYS A 150 15.34 -53.51 -11.94
CA LYS A 150 14.19 -53.30 -11.07
C LYS A 150 14.50 -53.79 -9.66
N GLY A 151 14.22 -52.95 -8.66
CA GLY A 151 14.48 -53.26 -7.26
C GLY A 151 15.92 -52.98 -6.80
N SER A 152 16.82 -52.56 -7.71
CA SER A 152 18.12 -52.03 -7.30
C SER A 152 17.99 -50.72 -6.54
N THR A 153 18.95 -50.43 -5.66
CA THR A 153 19.01 -49.17 -4.89
C THR A 153 18.90 -47.94 -5.78
N ALA A 154 19.57 -47.95 -6.94
CA ALA A 154 19.53 -46.85 -7.89
C ALA A 154 18.11 -46.65 -8.49
N SER A 155 17.45 -47.73 -8.91
CA SER A 155 16.08 -47.67 -9.44
C SER A 155 15.08 -47.16 -8.37
N THR A 156 15.20 -47.60 -7.13
CA THR A 156 14.37 -47.13 -6.01
C THR A 156 14.58 -45.65 -5.72
N LEU A 157 15.83 -45.16 -5.69
CA LEU A 157 16.13 -43.74 -5.44
C LEU A 157 15.55 -42.83 -6.53
N TYR A 158 15.73 -43.17 -7.81
CA TYR A 158 15.16 -42.39 -8.91
C TYR A 158 13.62 -42.43 -8.90
N SER A 159 13.01 -43.57 -8.58
CA SER A 159 11.55 -43.67 -8.44
C SER A 159 11.02 -42.77 -7.31
N GLN A 160 11.69 -42.72 -6.16
CA GLN A 160 11.33 -41.83 -5.06
C GLN A 160 11.49 -40.35 -5.44
N GLN A 161 12.56 -40.00 -6.17
CA GLN A 161 12.79 -38.65 -6.66
C GLN A 161 11.70 -38.23 -7.67
N ALA A 162 11.29 -39.11 -8.59
CA ALA A 162 10.19 -38.83 -9.53
C ALA A 162 8.85 -38.61 -8.81
N ALA A 163 8.57 -39.41 -7.77
CA ALA A 163 7.37 -39.25 -6.94
C ALA A 163 7.36 -37.92 -6.18
N LEU A 164 8.52 -37.47 -5.66
CA LEU A 164 8.65 -36.15 -5.03
C LEU A 164 8.39 -35.03 -6.03
N ILE A 165 9.00 -35.08 -7.22
CA ILE A 165 8.79 -34.07 -8.27
C ILE A 165 7.31 -33.99 -8.65
N SER A 166 6.63 -35.14 -8.78
CA SER A 166 5.20 -35.20 -9.07
C SER A 166 4.36 -34.48 -8.00
N ARG A 167 4.70 -34.63 -6.72
CA ARG A 167 4.01 -33.93 -5.62
C ARG A 167 4.22 -32.41 -5.69
N VAL A 168 5.43 -31.97 -6.03
CA VAL A 168 5.72 -30.53 -6.17
C VAL A 168 4.96 -29.92 -7.34
N ILE A 169 4.93 -30.61 -8.50
CA ILE A 169 4.12 -30.18 -9.66
C ILE A 169 2.67 -30.00 -9.25
N LYS A 170 2.09 -31.00 -8.57
CA LYS A 170 0.68 -30.93 -8.13
C LYS A 170 0.41 -29.71 -7.26
N VAL A 171 1.31 -29.37 -6.33
CA VAL A 171 1.17 -28.18 -5.48
C VAL A 171 1.23 -26.88 -6.30
N LEU A 172 2.08 -26.81 -7.32
CA LEU A 172 2.22 -25.62 -8.17
C LEU A 172 1.07 -25.45 -9.19
N GLU A 173 0.32 -26.50 -9.46
CA GLU A 173 -0.89 -26.49 -10.31
C GLU A 173 -2.19 -26.20 -9.53
N THR A 174 -2.13 -26.16 -8.19
CA THR A 174 -3.31 -25.88 -7.33
C THR A 174 -3.44 -24.38 -7.08
#